data_AF-A0A7U7G6P9-F1
#
_entry.id   AF-A0A7U7G6P9-F1
#
_cell.length_a   1.000
_cell.length_b   1.000
_cell.length_c   1.000
_cell.angle_alpha   90.00
_cell.angle_beta   90.00
_cell.angle_gamma   90.00
#
_symmetry.space_group_name_H-M   'P 1'
#
loop_
_entity.id
_entity.type
_entity.pdbx_description
1 polymer ?
#
loop_
_entity_poly.entity_id
_entity_poly.type
_entity_poly.pdbx_seq_one_letter_code
_entity_poly.pdbx_strand_id
1 'polypeptide(L)'
;MHLKLPETLLHQHKTAPQTPGLSLLSQDNILNIVTRRKTKGRLLGDMYHNCLTMGWLPFFATMTAAYLLLNLLFSVGFYLVPHGLSNVHSGNFWGDFFFSAQTLSTVGYGYIYPQSPAANALATFEMLVGVISTAIITGLVFARFSRPQARVLFSSIVTIFQEGENLKLNFRLGNLRNTPLMNTSVEAILARTRCDENGHTSLQLEILPLVYNHFPVFPVSLSFTHHITESSPLHGLDKAALEEQQARIFLIFNATDPVSAQDVFAHHTYMAQDMLYGARFVSLLRASGQGLMEVDFSLFHTTSPDPLPARDEEPITVTDETSAGTD
;
A
#
# COMPACT_ATOMS: atom_id res chain seq x y z
N MET A 1 -19.93 -18.89 5.51
CA MET A 1 -19.65 -18.54 6.91
C MET A 1 -18.67 -17.37 6.90
N HIS A 2 -19.16 -16.14 7.07
CA HIS A 2 -18.32 -14.93 7.06
C HIS A 2 -17.53 -14.88 8.38
N LEU A 3 -16.26 -15.26 8.35
CA LEU A 3 -15.32 -14.94 9.41
C LEU A 3 -15.13 -13.41 9.41
N LYS A 4 -15.90 -12.71 10.25
CA LYS A 4 -15.57 -11.35 10.68
C LYS A 4 -14.32 -11.45 11.55
N LEU A 5 -13.15 -11.32 10.93
CA LEU A 5 -11.91 -11.03 11.66
C LEU A 5 -12.13 -9.67 12.35
N PRO A 6 -11.84 -9.56 13.66
CA PRO A 6 -11.99 -8.29 14.37
C PRO A 6 -11.03 -7.25 13.77
N GLU A 7 -11.50 -6.01 13.60
CA GLU A 7 -10.71 -4.88 13.08
C GLU A 7 -9.43 -4.61 13.90
N THR A 8 -9.32 -5.19 15.09
CA THR A 8 -8.10 -5.16 15.92
C THR A 8 -6.91 -5.90 15.31
N LEU A 9 -7.11 -6.76 14.30
CA LEU A 9 -6.03 -7.40 13.52
C LEU A 9 -5.57 -6.55 12.33
N LEU A 10 -6.30 -5.49 11.99
CA LEU A 10 -5.89 -4.50 11.00
C LEU A 10 -5.17 -3.36 11.73
N HIS A 11 -3.83 -3.44 11.72
CA HIS A 11 -2.87 -2.39 12.05
C HIS A 11 -3.34 -1.28 13.02
N GLN A 12 -3.03 -1.45 14.31
CA GLN A 12 -2.69 -0.28 15.12
C GLN A 12 -1.24 0.11 14.79
N HIS A 13 -1.06 1.24 14.10
CA HIS A 13 0.25 1.88 13.96
C HIS A 13 0.75 2.25 15.35
N LYS A 14 1.77 1.55 15.83
CA LYS A 14 2.45 1.90 17.08
C LYS A 14 3.35 3.10 16.80
N THR A 15 2.92 4.28 17.20
CA THR A 15 3.71 5.51 17.13
C THR A 15 4.84 5.43 18.17
N ALA A 16 6.08 5.31 17.70
CA ALA A 16 7.27 5.41 18.54
C ALA A 16 7.56 6.88 18.93
N PRO A 17 8.21 7.14 20.08
CA PRO A 17 8.58 8.49 20.52
C PRO A 17 9.50 9.18 19.50
N GLN A 18 9.26 10.47 19.29
CA GLN A 18 10.04 11.30 18.36
C GLN A 18 11.42 11.59 18.95
N THR A 19 12.48 11.06 18.34
CA THR A 19 13.84 11.56 18.56
C THR A 19 14.09 12.70 17.56
N PRO A 20 14.35 13.93 18.01
CA PRO A 20 14.57 15.08 17.13
C PRO A 20 15.97 14.98 16.52
N GLY A 21 16.10 14.19 15.46
CA GLY A 21 17.27 14.11 14.59
C GLY A 21 16.81 13.94 13.15
N LEU A 22 17.65 14.34 12.18
CA LEU A 22 17.39 14.16 10.74
C LEU A 22 17.25 12.67 10.38
N SER A 23 16.09 12.07 10.62
CA SER A 23 15.78 10.74 10.13
C SER A 23 15.35 10.84 8.68
N LEU A 24 16.19 10.32 7.77
CA LEU A 24 15.93 10.24 6.33
C LEU A 24 14.85 9.22 5.98
N LEU A 25 14.29 8.53 6.97
CA LEU A 25 13.34 7.43 6.83
C LEU A 25 12.06 7.78 7.60
N SER A 26 10.90 7.76 6.93
CA SER A 26 9.62 8.13 7.53
C SER A 26 8.98 6.92 8.22
N GLN A 27 8.04 7.13 9.14
CA GLN A 27 7.26 6.05 9.74
C GLN A 27 6.32 5.39 8.72
N ASP A 28 5.82 6.16 7.74
CA ASP A 28 4.81 5.70 6.77
C ASP A 28 5.32 5.66 5.32
N ASN A 29 6.57 6.06 5.08
CA ASN A 29 7.16 6.18 3.74
C ASN A 29 8.59 5.63 3.73
N ILE A 30 8.96 5.01 2.59
CA ILE A 30 10.31 4.45 2.31
C ILE A 30 11.42 5.47 2.60
N LEU A 31 11.13 6.76 2.46
CA LEU A 31 12.06 7.88 2.64
C LEU A 31 11.31 9.09 3.24
N ASN A 32 11.82 9.69 4.33
CA ASN A 32 11.40 11.00 4.82
C ASN A 32 12.04 12.13 3.99
N ILE A 33 11.92 12.02 2.67
CA ILE A 33 12.43 13.03 1.75
C ILE A 33 11.23 13.87 1.32
N VAL A 34 11.14 15.08 1.85
CA VAL A 34 10.24 16.11 1.32
C VAL A 34 10.72 16.44 -0.08
N THR A 35 10.19 15.71 -1.06
CA THR A 35 10.54 15.92 -2.45
C THR A 35 9.89 17.24 -2.89
N ARG A 36 10.63 18.35 -2.85
CA ARG A 36 10.22 19.61 -3.48
C ARG A 36 10.32 19.46 -5.01
N ARG A 37 9.44 18.67 -5.62
CA ARG A 37 9.29 18.63 -7.08
C ARG A 37 8.65 19.95 -7.52
N LYS A 38 9.46 20.85 -8.08
CA LYS A 38 8.96 21.98 -8.91
C LYS A 38 8.48 21.46 -10.27
N THR A 39 7.54 20.52 -10.27
CA THR A 39 6.91 20.06 -11.51
C THR A 39 5.48 20.55 -11.46
N LYS A 40 5.12 21.50 -12.33
CA LYS A 40 3.73 21.90 -12.53
C LYS A 40 2.98 20.65 -13.00
N GLY A 41 2.25 20.00 -12.09
CA GLY A 41 1.48 18.79 -12.37
C GLY A 41 0.58 19.02 -13.58
N ARG A 42 0.54 18.05 -14.50
CA ARG A 42 -0.43 18.06 -15.59
C ARG A 42 -1.79 17.79 -14.96
N LEU A 43 -2.61 18.81 -14.79
CA LEU A 43 -3.95 18.77 -14.18
C LEU A 43 -4.75 17.50 -14.57
N LEU A 44 -4.75 17.11 -15.85
CA LEU A 44 -5.47 15.91 -16.32
C LEU A 44 -4.96 14.58 -15.74
N GLY A 45 -3.64 14.43 -15.60
CA GLY A 45 -3.04 13.22 -15.02
C GLY A 45 -3.38 13.09 -13.53
N ASP A 46 -3.37 14.23 -12.84
CA ASP A 46 -3.74 14.31 -11.43
C ASP A 46 -5.24 14.03 -11.24
N MET A 47 -6.12 14.49 -12.14
CA MET A 47 -7.56 14.20 -12.08
C MET A 47 -7.88 12.72 -12.23
N TYR A 48 -7.28 12.03 -13.21
CA TYR A 48 -7.50 10.58 -13.38
C TYR A 48 -7.01 9.80 -12.16
N HIS A 49 -5.80 10.11 -11.68
CA HIS A 49 -5.24 9.49 -10.49
C HIS A 49 -6.14 9.69 -9.28
N ASN A 50 -6.56 10.94 -9.02
CA ASN A 50 -7.44 11.28 -7.89
C ASN A 50 -8.78 10.56 -7.97
N CYS A 51 -9.39 10.49 -9.17
CA CYS A 51 -10.65 9.75 -9.38
C CYS A 51 -10.52 8.28 -9.03
N LEU A 52 -9.34 7.68 -9.18
CA LEU A 52 -9.15 6.27 -8.85
C LEU A 52 -8.70 6.03 -7.40
N THR A 53 -8.08 7.00 -6.73
CA THR A 53 -7.55 6.84 -5.36
C THR A 53 -8.50 7.31 -4.27
N MET A 54 -9.44 8.23 -4.56
CA MET A 54 -10.41 8.72 -3.59
C MET A 54 -11.34 7.60 -3.08
N GLY A 55 -11.96 7.77 -1.90
CA GLY A 55 -12.99 6.85 -1.40
C GLY A 55 -14.25 6.80 -2.29
N TRP A 56 -15.12 5.80 -2.10
CA TRP A 56 -16.35 5.68 -2.90
C TRP A 56 -17.32 6.85 -2.74
N LEU A 57 -17.52 7.33 -1.51
CA LEU A 57 -18.43 8.45 -1.25
C LEU A 57 -17.96 9.77 -1.92
N PRO A 58 -16.70 10.25 -1.74
CA PRO A 58 -16.23 11.43 -2.45
C PRO A 58 -16.19 11.24 -3.98
N PHE A 59 -16.00 10.01 -4.46
CA PHE A 59 -16.10 9.70 -5.89
C PHE A 59 -17.50 9.98 -6.44
N PHE A 60 -18.53 9.37 -5.87
CA PHE A 60 -19.91 9.61 -6.31
C PHE A 60 -20.35 11.06 -6.11
N ALA A 61 -19.90 11.71 -5.03
CA ALA A 61 -20.15 13.14 -4.83
C ALA A 61 -19.51 14.00 -5.93
N THR A 62 -18.26 13.71 -6.33
CA THR A 62 -17.56 14.43 -7.40
C THR A 62 -18.24 14.21 -8.75
N MET A 63 -18.64 12.98 -9.08
CA MET A 63 -19.36 12.68 -10.33
C MET A 63 -20.73 13.37 -10.36
N THR A 64 -21.45 13.39 -9.23
CA THR A 64 -22.73 14.10 -9.11
C THR A 64 -22.56 15.60 -9.28
N ALA A 65 -21.54 16.20 -8.66
CA ALA A 65 -21.24 17.62 -8.80
C ALA A 65 -20.88 17.98 -10.26
N ALA A 66 -20.10 17.14 -10.95
CA ALA A 66 -19.79 17.32 -12.37
C ALA A 66 -21.05 17.23 -13.26
N TYR A 67 -21.93 16.25 -12.99
CA TYR A 67 -23.22 16.14 -13.67
C TYR A 67 -24.08 17.39 -13.47
N LEU A 68 -24.24 17.87 -12.23
CA LEU A 68 -25.00 19.08 -11.94
C LEU A 68 -24.40 20.32 -12.62
N LEU A 69 -23.07 20.43 -12.65
CA LEU A 69 -22.38 21.53 -13.32
C LEU A 69 -22.60 21.53 -14.84
N LEU A 70 -22.56 20.35 -15.48
CA LEU A 70 -22.88 20.22 -16.90
C LEU A 70 -24.32 20.66 -17.18
N ASN A 71 -25.28 20.19 -16.37
CA ASN A 71 -26.68 20.60 -16.53
C ASN A 71 -26.87 22.11 -16.33
N LEU A 72 -26.20 22.72 -15.37
CA LEU A 72 -26.23 24.18 -15.19
C LEU A 72 -25.68 24.91 -16.42
N LEU A 73 -24.59 24.43 -17.00
CA LEU A 73 -23.97 25.04 -18.19
C LEU A 73 -24.88 24.95 -19.42
N PHE A 74 -25.47 23.78 -19.67
CA PHE A 74 -26.42 23.60 -20.77
C PHE A 74 -27.74 24.36 -20.53
N SER A 75 -28.23 24.40 -19.30
CA SER A 75 -29.37 25.23 -18.91
C SER A 75 -29.16 26.70 -19.22
N VAL A 76 -27.96 27.24 -18.97
CA VAL A 76 -27.62 28.62 -19.39
C VAL A 76 -27.64 28.75 -20.91
N GLY A 77 -27.15 27.73 -21.63
CA GLY A 77 -27.23 27.68 -23.10
C GLY A 77 -28.67 27.75 -23.62
N PHE A 78 -29.59 26.97 -23.06
CA PHE A 78 -31.01 27.01 -23.43
C PHE A 78 -31.68 28.33 -23.03
N TYR A 79 -31.34 28.87 -21.87
CA TYR A 79 -31.82 30.17 -21.41
C TYR A 79 -31.45 31.31 -22.37
N LEU A 80 -30.28 31.21 -23.02
CA LEU A 80 -29.80 32.15 -24.05
C LEU A 80 -30.46 31.96 -25.43
N VAL A 81 -31.32 30.95 -25.61
CA VAL A 81 -32.10 30.72 -26.83
C VAL A 81 -33.59 30.94 -26.53
N PRO A 82 -34.08 32.20 -26.58
CA PRO A 82 -35.48 32.50 -26.31
C PRO A 82 -36.41 31.73 -27.24
N HIS A 83 -37.50 31.20 -26.68
CA HIS A 83 -38.48 30.38 -27.42
C HIS A 83 -37.88 29.14 -28.10
N GLY A 84 -36.74 28.64 -27.62
CA GLY A 84 -36.08 27.45 -28.15
C GLY A 84 -36.71 26.13 -27.72
N LEU A 85 -37.34 26.09 -26.55
CA LEU A 85 -37.95 24.88 -25.96
C LEU A 85 -39.48 24.98 -25.92
N SER A 86 -40.15 23.85 -26.14
CA SER A 86 -41.60 23.73 -26.00
C SER A 86 -42.03 23.70 -24.53
N ASN A 87 -43.24 24.18 -24.22
CA ASN A 87 -43.86 24.07 -22.89
C ASN A 87 -43.06 24.69 -21.72
N VAL A 88 -42.03 25.49 -22.01
CA VAL A 88 -41.26 26.27 -21.05
C VAL A 88 -41.46 27.76 -21.37
N HIS A 89 -42.00 28.50 -20.42
CA HIS A 89 -42.15 29.95 -20.57
C HIS A 89 -40.76 30.60 -20.59
N SER A 90 -40.55 31.56 -21.50
CA SER A 90 -39.32 32.36 -21.57
C SER A 90 -39.00 32.97 -20.20
N GLY A 91 -37.79 32.72 -19.68
CA GLY A 91 -37.35 33.19 -18.37
C GLY A 91 -37.45 32.17 -17.23
N ASN A 92 -37.96 30.96 -17.48
CA ASN A 92 -37.99 29.89 -16.48
C ASN A 92 -36.74 29.00 -16.51
N PHE A 93 -35.68 29.44 -15.83
CA PHE A 93 -34.40 28.71 -15.73
C PHE A 93 -34.55 27.27 -15.24
N TRP A 94 -35.47 26.99 -14.31
CA TRP A 94 -35.66 25.64 -13.80
C TRP A 94 -36.23 24.69 -14.87
N GLY A 95 -37.06 25.19 -15.77
CA GLY A 95 -37.54 24.42 -16.92
C GLY A 95 -36.40 24.00 -17.85
N ASP A 96 -35.49 24.95 -18.13
CA ASP A 96 -34.29 24.71 -18.94
C ASP A 96 -33.34 23.69 -18.26
N PHE A 97 -33.17 23.80 -16.94
CA PHE A 97 -32.35 22.88 -16.16
C PHE A 97 -32.93 21.46 -16.15
N PHE A 98 -34.25 21.30 -15.94
CA PHE A 98 -34.87 19.99 -15.98
C PHE A 98 -34.89 19.38 -17.38
N PHE A 99 -34.99 20.20 -18.44
CA PHE A 99 -34.83 19.72 -19.81
C PHE A 99 -33.41 19.20 -20.06
N SER A 100 -32.40 19.98 -19.65
CA SER A 100 -31.00 19.57 -19.71
C SER A 100 -30.76 18.26 -18.95
N ALA A 101 -31.27 18.14 -17.72
CA ALA A 101 -31.18 16.91 -16.92
C ALA A 101 -31.79 15.69 -17.62
N GLN A 102 -32.97 15.83 -18.24
CA GLN A 102 -33.62 14.77 -19.00
C GLN A 102 -32.87 14.40 -20.28
N THR A 103 -32.23 15.37 -20.93
CA THR A 103 -31.48 15.19 -22.18
C THR A 103 -30.14 14.53 -21.90
N LEU A 104 -29.39 15.04 -20.91
CA LEU A 104 -28.07 14.53 -20.53
C LEU A 104 -28.14 13.12 -19.92
N SER A 105 -29.22 12.80 -19.18
CA SER A 105 -29.49 11.45 -18.65
C SER A 105 -30.14 10.49 -19.63
N THR A 106 -30.48 10.97 -20.84
CA THR A 106 -31.20 10.24 -21.89
C THR A 106 -32.59 9.71 -21.52
N VAL A 107 -33.18 10.21 -20.42
CA VAL A 107 -34.54 9.84 -19.98
C VAL A 107 -35.61 10.42 -20.91
N GLY A 108 -35.51 11.71 -21.23
CA GLY A 108 -36.37 12.40 -22.19
C GLY A 108 -37.87 12.10 -22.06
N TYR A 109 -38.55 12.59 -21.00
CA TYR A 109 -39.97 12.32 -20.77
C TYR A 109 -40.91 12.78 -21.92
N GLY A 110 -40.42 13.61 -22.84
CA GLY A 110 -41.15 14.07 -24.03
C GLY A 110 -42.09 15.24 -23.79
N TYR A 111 -42.23 15.71 -22.54
CA TYR A 111 -43.04 16.89 -22.21
C TYR A 111 -42.39 18.20 -22.68
N ILE A 112 -41.06 18.30 -22.61
CA ILE A 112 -40.26 19.44 -23.10
C ILE A 112 -39.37 18.94 -24.23
N TYR A 113 -39.35 19.65 -25.36
CA TYR A 113 -38.54 19.31 -26.52
C TYR A 113 -38.09 20.56 -27.29
N PRO A 114 -36.95 20.52 -28.01
CA PRO A 114 -36.43 21.67 -28.75
C PRO A 114 -37.27 21.93 -30.01
N GLN A 115 -37.61 23.21 -30.27
CA GLN A 115 -38.42 23.63 -31.42
C GLN A 115 -37.61 24.42 -32.45
N SER A 116 -36.59 25.19 -32.02
CA SER A 116 -35.76 25.99 -32.93
C SER A 116 -34.56 25.19 -33.44
N PRO A 117 -34.00 25.50 -34.64
CA PRO A 117 -32.78 24.87 -35.12
C PRO A 117 -31.59 25.02 -34.15
N ALA A 118 -31.49 26.18 -33.49
CA ALA A 118 -30.44 26.45 -32.50
C ALA A 118 -30.59 25.56 -31.24
N ALA A 119 -31.82 25.41 -30.72
CA ALA A 119 -32.09 24.53 -29.58
C ALA A 119 -31.87 23.05 -29.93
N ASN A 120 -32.24 22.64 -31.15
CA ASN A 120 -31.98 21.28 -31.65
C ASN A 120 -30.47 20.99 -31.76
N ALA A 121 -29.68 21.94 -32.28
CA ALA A 121 -28.23 21.80 -32.35
C ALA A 121 -27.60 21.70 -30.95
N LEU A 122 -28.04 22.54 -30.00
CA LEU A 122 -27.56 22.52 -28.63
C LEU A 122 -27.93 21.21 -27.91
N ALA A 123 -29.18 20.75 -28.03
CA ALA A 123 -29.62 19.48 -27.47
C ALA A 123 -28.87 18.29 -28.07
N THR A 124 -28.60 18.31 -29.39
CA THR A 124 -27.80 17.26 -30.04
C THR A 124 -26.37 17.21 -29.49
N PHE A 125 -25.76 18.39 -29.28
CA PHE A 125 -24.44 18.48 -28.67
C PHE A 125 -24.45 18.01 -27.21
N GLU A 126 -25.47 18.38 -26.44
CA GLU A 126 -25.67 17.91 -25.07
C GLU A 126 -25.80 16.39 -24.98
N MET A 127 -26.58 15.77 -25.86
CA MET A 127 -26.72 14.32 -25.93
C MET A 127 -25.37 13.65 -26.18
N LEU A 128 -24.54 14.19 -27.08
CA LEU A 128 -23.19 13.69 -27.33
C LEU A 128 -22.31 13.76 -26.08
N VAL A 129 -22.36 14.89 -25.36
CA VAL A 129 -21.64 15.06 -24.09
C VAL A 129 -22.15 14.08 -23.03
N GLY A 130 -23.46 13.82 -22.96
CA GLY A 130 -24.07 12.86 -22.04
C GLY A 130 -23.60 11.42 -22.29
N VAL A 131 -23.57 10.99 -23.55
CA VAL A 131 -23.06 9.66 -23.93
C VAL A 131 -21.58 9.51 -23.57
N ILE A 132 -20.75 10.51 -23.89
CA ILE A 132 -19.31 10.50 -23.54
C ILE A 132 -19.12 10.46 -22.02
N SER A 133 -19.88 11.28 -21.28
CA SER A 133 -19.79 11.34 -19.81
C SER A 133 -20.17 10.00 -19.17
N THR A 134 -21.23 9.37 -19.66
CA THR A 134 -21.67 8.05 -19.18
C THR A 134 -20.61 6.98 -19.43
N ALA A 135 -19.98 6.99 -20.62
CA ALA A 135 -18.89 6.07 -20.95
C ALA A 135 -17.67 6.27 -20.02
N ILE A 136 -17.28 7.52 -19.76
CA ILE A 136 -16.15 7.85 -18.86
C ILE A 136 -16.45 7.41 -17.42
N ILE A 137 -17.63 7.74 -16.88
CA ILE A 137 -18.01 7.38 -15.51
C ILE A 137 -18.05 5.86 -15.35
N THR A 138 -18.64 5.15 -16.32
CA THR A 138 -18.69 3.68 -16.31
C THR A 138 -17.29 3.08 -16.35
N GLY A 139 -16.42 3.59 -17.22
CA GLY A 139 -15.02 3.17 -17.29
C GLY A 139 -14.24 3.41 -16.00
N LEU A 140 -14.45 4.56 -15.34
CA LEU A 140 -13.84 4.87 -14.05
C LEU A 140 -14.35 3.95 -12.94
N VAL A 141 -15.66 3.67 -12.88
CA VAL A 141 -16.23 2.73 -11.90
C VAL A 141 -15.64 1.34 -12.09
N PHE A 142 -15.56 0.86 -13.35
CA PHE A 142 -14.94 -0.42 -13.66
C PHE A 142 -13.46 -0.45 -13.28
N ALA A 143 -12.69 0.58 -13.64
CA ALA A 143 -11.28 0.68 -13.28
C ALA A 143 -11.06 0.70 -11.75
N ARG A 144 -11.94 1.35 -10.99
CA ARG A 144 -11.90 1.34 -9.52
C ARG A 144 -12.24 -0.03 -8.93
N PHE A 145 -13.25 -0.70 -9.48
CA PHE A 145 -13.67 -2.02 -9.03
C PHE A 145 -12.64 -3.11 -9.35
N SER A 146 -12.01 -3.02 -10.51
CA SER A 146 -11.02 -3.98 -11.02
C SER A 146 -9.63 -3.80 -10.42
N ARG A 147 -9.43 -2.85 -9.50
CA ARG A 147 -8.14 -2.66 -8.83
C ARG A 147 -7.86 -3.80 -7.85
N PRO A 148 -6.72 -4.48 -8.01
CA PRO A 148 -6.42 -5.65 -7.20
C PRO A 148 -5.95 -5.17 -5.82
N GLN A 149 -6.59 -5.66 -4.77
CA GLN A 149 -6.19 -5.35 -3.39
C GLN A 149 -5.33 -6.49 -2.83
N ALA A 150 -4.06 -6.23 -2.57
CA ALA A 150 -3.20 -7.18 -1.88
C ALA A 150 -3.72 -7.35 -0.44
N ARG A 151 -4.43 -8.46 -0.16
CA ARG A 151 -4.85 -8.83 1.21
C ARG A 151 -3.82 -9.77 1.82
N VAL A 152 -2.61 -9.25 1.97
CA VAL A 152 -1.45 -9.96 2.53
C VAL A 152 -1.20 -9.42 3.93
N LEU A 153 -1.08 -10.33 4.89
CA LEU A 153 -0.72 -10.03 6.26
C LEU A 153 0.78 -10.25 6.46
N PHE A 154 1.44 -9.31 7.10
CA PHE A 154 2.83 -9.42 7.53
C PHE A 154 2.89 -9.66 9.03
N SER A 155 3.88 -10.41 9.50
CA SER A 155 4.16 -10.50 10.94
C SER A 155 4.44 -9.11 11.49
N SER A 156 4.10 -8.88 12.76
CA SER A 156 4.33 -7.60 13.43
C SER A 156 5.77 -7.45 13.91
N ILE A 157 6.49 -8.56 13.97
CA ILE A 157 7.88 -8.67 14.41
C ILE A 157 8.61 -9.60 13.46
N VAL A 158 9.94 -9.53 13.48
CA VAL A 158 10.83 -10.47 12.79
C VAL A 158 11.54 -11.28 13.85
N THR A 159 11.62 -12.59 13.67
CA THR A 159 12.27 -13.46 14.65
C THR A 159 13.70 -13.78 14.22
N ILE A 160 14.65 -13.65 15.14
CA ILE A 160 16.04 -14.04 14.96
C ILE A 160 16.33 -15.23 15.87
N PHE A 161 16.77 -16.34 15.27
CA PHE A 161 17.15 -17.54 16.00
C PHE A 161 18.40 -18.17 15.39
N GLN A 162 19.08 -19.01 16.16
CA GLN A 162 20.22 -19.76 15.67
C GLN A 162 19.79 -21.15 15.22
N GLU A 163 20.28 -21.58 14.06
CA GLU A 163 20.09 -22.95 13.59
C GLU A 163 21.37 -23.43 12.92
N GLY A 164 22.08 -24.32 13.62
CA GLY A 164 23.46 -24.67 13.30
C GLY A 164 24.42 -23.53 13.68
N GLU A 165 25.35 -23.22 12.78
CA GLU A 165 26.41 -22.22 13.02
C GLU A 165 25.98 -20.79 12.70
N ASN A 166 24.87 -20.60 11.98
CA ASN A 166 24.44 -19.29 11.48
C ASN A 166 23.17 -18.78 12.18
N LEU A 167 23.11 -17.47 12.40
CA LEU A 167 21.87 -16.78 12.78
C LEU A 167 20.94 -16.67 11.58
N LYS A 168 19.64 -16.81 11.83
CA LYS A 168 18.59 -16.74 10.81
C LYS A 168 17.58 -15.68 11.19
N LEU A 169 17.31 -14.77 10.26
CA LEU A 169 16.26 -13.78 10.35
C LEU A 169 15.04 -14.29 9.57
N ASN A 170 13.90 -14.43 10.22
CA ASN A 170 12.71 -15.04 9.62
C ASN A 170 11.52 -14.07 9.61
N PHE A 171 10.95 -13.86 8.43
CA PHE A 171 9.74 -13.10 8.16
C PHE A 171 8.56 -14.05 7.92
N ARG A 172 7.37 -13.71 8.42
CA ARG A 172 6.17 -14.49 8.14
C ARG A 172 5.15 -13.66 7.38
N LEU A 173 4.63 -14.25 6.31
CA LEU A 173 3.59 -13.66 5.47
C LEU A 173 2.37 -14.58 5.44
N GLY A 174 1.20 -13.99 5.38
CA GLY A 174 -0.09 -14.67 5.34
C GLY A 174 -0.95 -14.15 4.18
N ASN A 175 -1.61 -15.05 3.47
CA ASN A 175 -2.65 -14.72 2.52
C ASN A 175 -3.99 -14.75 3.26
N LEU A 176 -4.67 -13.60 3.36
CA LEU A 176 -5.99 -13.51 3.99
C LEU A 176 -7.13 -13.87 3.03
N ARG A 177 -6.82 -14.19 1.76
CA ARG A 177 -7.81 -14.68 0.79
C ARG A 177 -7.87 -16.19 0.81
N ASN A 178 -9.04 -16.72 0.48
CA ASN A 178 -9.24 -18.16 0.29
C ASN A 178 -8.64 -18.67 -1.04
N THR A 179 -8.29 -17.76 -1.95
CA THR A 179 -7.66 -18.07 -3.23
C THR A 179 -6.15 -17.91 -3.11
N PRO A 180 -5.34 -18.91 -3.51
CA PRO A 180 -3.89 -18.77 -3.52
C PRO A 180 -3.45 -17.67 -4.49
N LEU A 181 -2.41 -16.94 -4.12
CA LEU A 181 -1.72 -16.03 -5.04
C LEU A 181 -0.68 -16.81 -5.86
N MET A 182 -0.46 -16.38 -7.10
CA MET A 182 0.46 -17.04 -8.03
C MET A 182 1.74 -16.22 -8.20
N ASN A 183 2.82 -16.87 -8.63
CA ASN A 183 4.08 -16.20 -9.00
C ASN A 183 4.58 -15.21 -7.93
N THR A 184 4.58 -15.64 -6.68
CA THR A 184 4.93 -14.80 -5.54
C THR A 184 6.44 -14.54 -5.51
N SER A 185 6.83 -13.29 -5.34
CA SER A 185 8.20 -12.83 -5.16
C SER A 185 8.28 -11.94 -3.91
N VAL A 186 9.33 -12.13 -3.12
CA VAL A 186 9.60 -11.35 -1.92
C VAL A 186 11.03 -10.86 -1.93
N GLU A 187 11.21 -9.58 -1.64
CA GLU A 187 12.52 -8.93 -1.54
C GLU A 187 12.64 -8.23 -0.19
N ALA A 188 13.79 -8.42 0.46
CA ALA A 188 14.11 -7.76 1.72
C ALA A 188 15.27 -6.79 1.50
N ILE A 189 15.09 -5.53 1.91
CA ILE A 189 16.09 -4.46 1.76
C ILE A 189 16.35 -3.84 3.13
N LEU A 190 17.60 -3.88 3.57
CA LEU A 190 18.08 -3.18 4.75
C LEU A 190 18.42 -1.74 4.38
N ALA A 191 17.82 -0.80 5.07
CA ALA A 191 18.07 0.62 4.95
C ALA A 191 18.68 1.16 6.23
N ARG A 192 19.84 1.81 6.14
CA ARG A 192 20.59 2.32 7.29
C ARG A 192 21.12 3.70 7.02
N THR A 193 21.14 4.52 8.06
CA THR A 193 21.73 5.85 8.03
C THR A 193 23.17 5.74 8.53
N ARG A 194 24.13 6.07 7.66
CA ARG A 194 25.56 6.04 7.98
C ARG A 194 26.15 7.45 7.90
N CYS A 195 26.89 7.83 8.92
CA CYS A 195 27.70 9.04 8.89
C CYS A 195 29.10 8.67 8.40
N ASP A 196 29.57 9.37 7.37
CA ASP A 196 30.95 9.30 6.92
C ASP A 196 31.89 10.02 7.91
N GLU A 197 33.20 9.78 7.81
CA GLU A 197 34.23 10.42 8.63
C GLU A 197 34.19 11.96 8.53
N ASN A 198 33.69 12.47 7.41
CA ASN A 198 33.49 13.89 7.12
C ASN A 198 32.20 14.48 7.73
N GLY A 199 31.43 13.69 8.51
CA GLY A 199 30.17 14.10 9.11
C GLY A 199 28.98 14.12 8.15
N HIS A 200 29.13 13.59 6.93
CA HIS A 200 28.05 13.50 5.96
C HIS A 200 27.16 12.29 6.25
N THR A 201 25.88 12.54 6.52
CA THR A 201 24.87 11.50 6.71
C THR A 201 24.34 11.02 5.34
N SER A 202 24.46 9.72 5.07
CA SER A 202 23.97 9.08 3.85
C SER A 202 23.05 7.91 4.18
N LEU A 203 22.06 7.66 3.31
CA LEU A 203 21.23 6.47 3.40
C LEU A 203 21.82 5.37 2.52
N GLN A 204 22.15 4.25 3.15
CA GLN A 204 22.62 3.04 2.48
C GLN A 204 21.48 2.03 2.37
N LEU A 205 21.27 1.48 1.18
CA LEU A 205 20.27 0.44 0.90
C LEU A 205 21.01 -0.83 0.45
N GLU A 206 20.79 -1.93 1.15
CA GLU A 206 21.44 -3.22 0.91
C GLU A 206 20.42 -4.34 0.85
N ILE A 207 20.51 -5.19 -0.17
CA ILE A 207 19.59 -6.32 -0.33
C ILE A 207 19.97 -7.40 0.67
N LEU A 208 18.98 -7.95 1.38
CA LEU A 208 19.11 -9.11 2.25
C LEU A 208 18.70 -10.37 1.46
N PRO A 209 19.64 -11.21 1.00
CA PRO A 209 19.32 -12.37 0.18
C PRO A 209 18.50 -13.40 0.98
N LEU A 210 17.27 -13.66 0.55
CA LEU A 210 16.42 -14.69 1.14
C LEU A 210 16.82 -16.08 0.62
N VAL A 211 16.70 -17.12 1.45
CA VAL A 211 16.96 -18.52 1.06
C VAL A 211 16.09 -18.92 -0.13
N TYR A 212 14.81 -18.52 -0.08
CA TYR A 212 13.88 -18.57 -1.19
C TYR A 212 13.18 -17.23 -1.29
N ASN A 213 13.30 -16.57 -2.44
CA ASN A 213 12.63 -15.31 -2.73
C ASN A 213 11.42 -15.48 -3.66
N HIS A 214 11.23 -16.67 -4.24
CA HIS A 214 10.18 -16.94 -5.22
C HIS A 214 9.42 -18.23 -4.92
N PHE A 215 8.09 -18.15 -4.99
CA PHE A 215 7.18 -19.29 -4.83
C PHE A 215 6.10 -19.26 -5.92
N PRO A 216 5.90 -20.36 -6.68
CA PRO A 216 4.88 -20.43 -7.72
C PRO A 216 3.45 -20.25 -7.17
N VAL A 217 3.21 -20.75 -5.95
CA VAL A 217 1.90 -20.72 -5.28
C VAL A 217 2.09 -20.26 -3.84
N PHE A 218 1.32 -19.24 -3.44
CA PHE A 218 1.23 -18.76 -2.07
C PHE A 218 -0.16 -19.07 -1.50
N PRO A 219 -0.32 -20.19 -0.76
CA PRO A 219 -1.62 -20.69 -0.34
C PRO A 219 -2.21 -19.91 0.82
N VAL A 220 -1.63 -20.06 2.03
CA VAL A 220 -2.17 -19.49 3.27
C VAL A 220 -1.11 -18.74 4.08
N SER A 221 0.07 -19.33 4.32
CA SER A 221 1.17 -18.64 4.99
C SER A 221 2.50 -19.27 4.59
N LEU A 222 3.52 -18.42 4.44
CA LEU A 222 4.90 -18.80 4.15
C LEU A 222 5.83 -18.00 5.07
N SER A 223 6.95 -18.65 5.39
CA SER A 223 8.06 -18.04 6.13
C SER A 223 9.21 -17.81 5.17
N PHE A 224 9.79 -16.61 5.19
CA PHE A 224 10.92 -16.23 4.37
C PHE A 224 12.11 -15.98 5.29
N THR A 225 13.21 -16.69 5.03
CA THR A 225 14.38 -16.66 5.91
C THR A 225 15.57 -16.03 5.20
N HIS A 226 16.29 -15.16 5.89
CA HIS A 226 17.61 -14.68 5.52
C HIS A 226 18.65 -15.30 6.46
N HIS A 227 19.72 -15.87 5.91
CA HIS A 227 20.85 -16.36 6.69
C HIS A 227 21.82 -15.20 6.93
N ILE A 228 22.11 -14.92 8.21
CA ILE A 228 23.10 -13.92 8.61
C ILE A 228 24.46 -14.60 8.63
N THR A 229 25.07 -14.71 7.44
CA THR A 229 26.44 -15.18 7.22
C THR A 229 27.43 -14.03 7.40
N GLU A 230 28.74 -14.28 7.40
CA GLU A 230 29.77 -13.23 7.48
C GLU A 230 29.65 -12.14 6.40
N SER A 231 29.13 -12.51 5.23
CA SER A 231 28.84 -11.59 4.12
C SER A 231 27.52 -10.82 4.23
N SER A 232 26.69 -11.13 5.24
CA SER A 232 25.40 -10.46 5.43
C SER A 232 25.61 -9.03 5.95
N PRO A 233 24.86 -8.04 5.43
CA PRO A 233 24.86 -6.69 5.97
C PRO A 233 24.46 -6.59 7.46
N LEU A 234 23.81 -7.63 8.00
CA LEU A 234 23.41 -7.73 9.40
C LEU A 234 24.48 -8.40 10.29
N HIS A 235 25.54 -8.94 9.71
CA HIS A 235 26.57 -9.64 10.46
C HIS A 235 27.34 -8.67 11.36
N GLY A 236 27.56 -9.08 12.61
CA GLY A 236 28.28 -8.28 13.60
C GLY A 236 27.50 -7.09 14.17
N LEU A 237 26.26 -6.83 13.72
CA LEU A 237 25.43 -5.76 14.26
C LEU A 237 24.60 -6.29 15.44
N ASP A 238 24.69 -5.58 16.55
CA ASP A 238 23.79 -5.76 17.68
C ASP A 238 22.56 -4.86 17.53
N LYS A 239 21.60 -5.05 18.43
CA LYS A 239 20.36 -4.26 18.44
C LYS A 239 20.65 -2.77 18.66
N ALA A 240 21.61 -2.43 19.50
CA ALA A 240 21.97 -1.05 19.81
C ALA A 240 22.54 -0.32 18.59
N ALA A 241 23.45 -0.95 17.84
CA ALA A 241 23.99 -0.41 16.60
C ALA A 241 22.90 -0.23 15.52
N LEU A 242 21.96 -1.17 15.43
CA LEU A 242 20.81 -1.03 14.51
C LEU A 242 19.90 0.13 14.89
N GLU A 243 19.69 0.38 16.18
CA GLU A 243 18.92 1.53 16.66
C GLU A 243 19.65 2.86 16.41
N GLU A 244 20.96 2.92 16.66
CA GLU A 244 21.80 4.09 16.40
C GLU A 244 21.82 4.45 14.90
N GLN A 245 21.96 3.45 14.04
CA GLN A 245 21.95 3.61 12.57
C GLN A 245 20.54 3.81 11.99
N GLN A 246 19.51 3.90 12.85
CA GLN A 246 18.10 4.00 12.46
C GLN A 246 17.69 2.95 11.43
N ALA A 247 18.20 1.73 11.60
CA ALA A 247 18.05 0.64 10.65
C ALA A 247 16.58 0.25 10.46
N ARG A 248 16.19 0.02 9.22
CA ARG A 248 14.87 -0.47 8.82
C ARG A 248 15.01 -1.57 7.79
N ILE A 249 14.16 -2.58 7.88
CA ILE A 249 14.06 -3.62 6.86
C ILE A 249 12.74 -3.43 6.10
N PHE A 250 12.84 -3.14 4.81
CA PHE A 250 11.73 -3.13 3.89
C PHE A 250 11.52 -4.53 3.34
N LEU A 251 10.35 -5.10 3.58
CA LEU A 251 9.92 -6.35 2.98
C LEU A 251 8.89 -6.03 1.91
N ILE A 252 9.25 -6.28 0.66
CA ILE A 252 8.43 -6.00 -0.52
C ILE A 252 7.88 -7.34 -1.01
N PHE A 253 6.57 -7.40 -1.19
CA PHE A 253 5.85 -8.56 -1.69
C PHE A 253 5.20 -8.21 -3.03
N ASN A 254 5.40 -9.09 -4.01
CA ASN A 254 4.70 -9.06 -5.29
C ASN A 254 4.11 -10.44 -5.59
N ALA A 255 2.91 -10.51 -6.13
CA ALA A 255 2.32 -11.75 -6.64
C ALA A 255 1.27 -11.43 -7.69
N THR A 256 0.79 -12.44 -8.42
CA THR A 256 -0.31 -12.30 -9.37
C THR A 256 -1.60 -12.87 -8.77
N ASP A 257 -2.68 -12.09 -8.79
CA ASP A 257 -4.02 -12.56 -8.43
C ASP A 257 -4.62 -13.36 -9.59
N PRO A 258 -4.87 -14.68 -9.45
CA PRO A 258 -5.38 -15.50 -10.54
C PRO A 258 -6.80 -15.11 -10.99
N VAL A 259 -7.58 -14.42 -10.14
CA VAL A 259 -8.96 -14.03 -10.48
C VAL A 259 -8.97 -12.79 -11.38
N SER A 260 -8.16 -11.79 -11.06
CA SER A 260 -8.07 -10.56 -11.85
C SER A 260 -6.99 -10.61 -12.94
N ALA A 261 -6.11 -11.61 -12.91
CA ALA A 261 -4.91 -11.71 -13.75
C ALA A 261 -4.04 -10.44 -13.70
N GLN A 262 -3.94 -9.83 -12.52
CA GLN A 262 -3.16 -8.61 -12.28
C GLN A 262 -2.21 -8.81 -11.12
N ASP A 263 -1.12 -8.05 -11.14
CA ASP A 263 -0.14 -8.06 -10.05
C ASP A 263 -0.66 -7.29 -8.83
N VAL A 264 -0.41 -7.87 -7.67
CA VAL A 264 -0.70 -7.34 -6.34
C VAL A 264 0.61 -7.03 -5.64
N PHE A 265 0.70 -5.82 -5.10
CA PHE A 265 1.86 -5.34 -4.39
C PHE A 265 1.49 -5.04 -2.94
N ALA A 266 2.34 -5.48 -2.01
CA ALA A 266 2.26 -5.13 -0.61
C ALA A 266 3.67 -4.93 -0.06
N HIS A 267 3.81 -4.11 0.98
CA HIS A 267 5.10 -3.96 1.65
C HIS A 267 4.89 -3.78 3.14
N HIS A 268 5.93 -4.08 3.91
CA HIS A 268 5.98 -3.83 5.33
C HIS A 268 7.38 -3.39 5.74
N THR A 269 7.46 -2.55 6.75
CA THR A 269 8.72 -2.02 7.26
C THR A 269 8.90 -2.44 8.70
N TYR A 270 10.02 -3.10 8.98
CA TYR A 270 10.41 -3.50 10.33
C TYR A 270 11.51 -2.57 10.84
N MET A 271 11.35 -2.10 12.07
CA MET A 271 12.36 -1.32 12.77
C MET A 271 13.25 -2.24 13.63
N ALA A 272 14.37 -1.72 14.12
CA ALA A 272 15.26 -2.46 15.04
C ALA A 272 14.52 -3.00 16.28
N GLN A 273 13.54 -2.25 16.80
CA GLN A 273 12.68 -2.68 17.92
C GLN A 273 11.76 -3.87 17.60
N ASP A 274 11.43 -4.09 16.31
CA ASP A 274 10.55 -5.16 15.87
C ASP A 274 11.34 -6.47 15.64
N MET A 275 12.66 -6.43 15.80
CA MET A 275 13.54 -7.60 15.73
C MET A 275 13.61 -8.28 17.10
N LEU A 276 13.06 -9.49 17.17
CA LEU A 276 13.03 -10.31 18.38
C LEU A 276 14.10 -11.39 18.30
N TYR A 277 15.17 -11.20 19.08
CA TYR A 277 16.27 -12.17 19.22
C TYR A 277 15.88 -13.32 20.13
N GLY A 278 16.36 -14.52 19.80
CA GLY A 278 16.14 -15.72 20.58
C GLY A 278 14.69 -16.17 20.59
N ALA A 279 14.01 -16.07 19.46
CA ALA A 279 12.61 -16.46 19.32
C ALA A 279 12.36 -17.16 17.98
N ARG A 280 11.37 -18.04 17.94
CA ARG A 280 10.81 -18.62 16.72
C ARG A 280 9.33 -18.39 16.66
N PHE A 281 8.77 -18.32 15.46
CA PHE A 281 7.33 -18.28 15.34
C PHE A 281 6.68 -19.63 15.65
N VAL A 282 5.55 -19.61 16.33
CA VAL A 282 4.75 -20.81 16.61
C VAL A 282 4.10 -21.33 15.32
N SER A 283 3.95 -22.65 15.20
CA SER A 283 3.24 -23.27 14.08
C SER A 283 1.77 -22.81 14.02
N LEU A 284 1.30 -22.49 12.83
CA LEU A 284 -0.11 -22.11 12.59
C LEU A 284 -1.01 -23.33 12.37
N LEU A 285 -0.42 -24.49 12.11
CA LEU A 285 -1.13 -25.70 11.75
C LEU A 285 -1.65 -26.40 13.00
N ARG A 286 -2.96 -26.59 13.05
CA ARG A 286 -3.64 -27.41 14.06
C ARG A 286 -4.37 -28.56 13.38
N ALA A 287 -4.35 -29.73 14.02
CA ALA A 287 -5.17 -30.84 13.57
C ALA A 287 -6.64 -30.53 13.87
N SER A 288 -7.48 -30.53 12.84
CA SER A 288 -8.93 -30.46 12.99
C SER A 288 -9.50 -31.89 13.05
N GLY A 289 -10.63 -32.06 13.74
CA GLY A 289 -11.24 -33.35 14.10
C GLY A 289 -11.78 -34.21 12.93
N GLN A 290 -11.35 -33.95 11.69
CA GLN A 290 -11.82 -34.62 10.47
C GLN A 290 -10.67 -34.97 9.49
N GLY A 291 -9.43 -35.05 9.97
CA GLY A 291 -8.27 -35.32 9.10
C GLY A 291 -7.85 -34.13 8.23
N LEU A 292 -8.41 -32.95 8.48
CA LEU A 292 -8.04 -31.69 7.86
C LEU A 292 -7.07 -30.92 8.76
N MET A 293 -6.14 -30.19 8.15
CA MET A 293 -5.30 -29.23 8.85
C MET A 293 -5.96 -27.86 8.82
N GLU A 294 -6.16 -27.27 9.99
CA GLU A 294 -6.67 -25.91 10.14
C GLU A 294 -5.51 -24.95 10.37
N VAL A 295 -5.59 -23.77 9.75
CA VAL A 295 -4.61 -22.69 9.96
C VAL A 295 -5.21 -21.69 10.93
N ASP A 296 -4.68 -21.64 12.15
CA ASP A 296 -5.12 -20.70 13.17
C ASP A 296 -4.33 -19.37 13.07
N PHE A 297 -4.94 -18.39 12.39
CA PHE A 297 -4.36 -17.05 12.25
C PHE A 297 -4.28 -16.26 13.57
N SER A 298 -4.93 -16.69 14.65
CA SER A 298 -4.75 -16.04 15.96
C SER A 298 -3.31 -16.19 16.48
N LEU A 299 -2.62 -17.27 16.07
CA LEU A 299 -1.22 -17.52 16.40
C LEU A 299 -0.24 -16.87 15.41
N PHE A 300 -0.73 -16.13 14.41
CA PHE A 300 0.09 -15.63 13.32
C PHE A 300 1.31 -14.83 13.79
N HIS A 301 1.09 -13.95 14.77
CA HIS A 301 2.11 -13.11 15.39
C HIS A 301 2.79 -13.74 16.61
N THR A 302 2.36 -14.93 17.04
CA THR A 302 2.82 -15.54 18.29
C THR A 302 4.19 -16.20 18.09
N THR A 303 5.07 -15.97 19.07
CA THR A 303 6.42 -16.53 19.11
C THR A 303 6.63 -17.39 20.34
N SER A 304 7.55 -18.35 20.24
CA SER A 304 8.08 -19.15 21.33
C SER A 304 9.55 -18.76 21.56
N PRO A 305 10.02 -18.72 22.82
CA PRO A 305 11.45 -18.54 23.12
C PRO A 305 12.30 -19.64 22.46
N ASP A 306 13.43 -19.23 21.90
CA ASP A 306 14.49 -20.10 21.37
C ASP A 306 15.84 -19.45 21.69
N PRO A 307 16.36 -19.62 22.92
CA PRO A 307 17.51 -18.88 23.42
C PRO A 307 18.72 -19.01 22.50
N LEU A 308 19.34 -17.88 22.17
CA LEU A 308 20.63 -17.89 21.46
C LEU A 308 21.70 -18.44 22.41
N PRO A 309 22.67 -19.25 21.93
CA PRO A 309 23.82 -19.61 22.73
C PRO A 309 24.54 -18.35 23.21
N ALA A 310 25.04 -18.39 24.45
CA ALA A 310 25.83 -17.30 24.99
C ALA A 310 26.99 -17.03 24.01
N ARG A 311 27.14 -15.77 23.59
CA ARG A 311 28.31 -15.35 22.82
C ARG A 311 29.47 -15.49 23.80
N ASP A 312 30.37 -16.44 23.57
CA ASP A 312 31.58 -16.57 24.38
C ASP A 312 32.36 -15.25 24.21
N GLU A 313 32.22 -14.35 25.17
CA GLU A 313 33.18 -13.27 25.36
C GLU A 313 34.49 -13.93 25.78
N GLU A 314 35.34 -14.28 24.81
CA GLU A 314 36.74 -14.54 25.13
C GLU A 314 37.27 -13.30 25.86
N PRO A 315 37.68 -13.42 27.13
CA PRO A 315 38.26 -12.30 27.83
C PRO A 315 39.51 -11.92 27.05
N ILE A 316 39.58 -10.67 26.59
CA ILE A 316 40.81 -10.10 26.05
C ILE A 316 41.83 -10.17 27.18
N THR A 317 42.67 -11.21 27.19
CA THR A 317 43.84 -11.26 28.05
C THR A 317 44.78 -10.18 27.56
N VAL A 318 44.79 -9.05 28.26
CA VAL A 318 45.84 -8.05 28.16
C VAL A 318 47.13 -8.73 28.63
N THR A 319 47.94 -9.20 27.69
CA THR A 319 49.34 -9.52 27.97
C THR A 319 50.05 -8.21 28.20
N ASP A 320 50.27 -7.89 29.48
CA ASP A 320 51.04 -6.75 29.95
C ASP A 320 52.53 -7.05 29.71
N GLU A 321 53.03 -6.78 28.50
CA GLU A 321 54.48 -6.70 28.24
C GLU A 321 54.95 -5.27 28.50
N THR A 322 55.07 -4.91 29.79
CA THR A 322 55.94 -3.81 30.21
C THR A 322 56.75 -4.16 31.46
N SER A 323 57.84 -4.92 31.30
CA SER A 323 59.02 -4.77 32.17
C SER A 323 60.28 -5.34 31.54
N ALA A 324 61.11 -4.48 30.93
CA ALA A 324 62.57 -4.56 30.99
C ALA A 324 63.17 -3.33 30.31
N GLY A 325 63.17 -2.21 31.03
CA GLY A 325 64.16 -1.16 30.80
C GLY A 325 65.49 -1.58 31.43
N THR A 326 66.56 -1.36 30.67
CA THR A 326 67.91 -0.95 31.08
C THR A 326 68.17 -0.79 32.59
N ASP A 327 69.11 -1.57 33.11
CA ASP A 327 70.42 -1.10 33.62
C ASP A 327 71.43 -2.26 33.62
#